data_AF-A0A6V7Y6H6-F1
#
_entry.id   AF-A0A6V7Y6H6-F1
#
_cell.length_a   1.000
_cell.length_b   1.000
_cell.length_c   1.000
_cell.angle_alpha   90.00
_cell.angle_beta   90.00
_cell.angle_gamma   90.00
#
_symmetry.space_group_name_H-M   'P 1'
#
loop_
_entity.id
_entity.type
_entity.pdbx_description
1 polymer ?
#
loop_
_entity_poly.entity_id
_entity_poly.type
_entity_poly.pdbx_seq_one_letter_code
_entity_poly.pdbx_strand_id
1 'polypeptide(L)'
;MPAIPRVDRIKNIYSAAKALNFGFRLSATNPQAVLFDGISGHFPQLQRVTIRFCKISEPSAGLRNYIEHSLTKFASENPYCSIYILPVRNTTPSIRAEYSNGREVQLDARILVWNILLFI
;
A
#
# COMPACT_ATOMS: atom_id res chain seq x y z
N MET A 1 -35.87 43.47 2.68
CA MET A 1 -35.57 42.01 2.57
C MET A 1 -34.06 41.84 2.59
N PRO A 2 -33.48 40.99 3.47
CA PRO A 2 -32.04 40.73 3.42
C PRO A 2 -31.70 40.01 2.11
N ALA A 3 -30.56 40.33 1.50
CA ALA A 3 -30.12 39.71 0.26
C ALA A 3 -29.87 38.21 0.50
N ILE A 4 -30.63 37.35 -0.17
CA ILE A 4 -30.47 35.89 -0.13
C ILE A 4 -29.35 35.54 -1.13
N PRO A 5 -28.16 35.12 -0.68
CA PRO A 5 -27.10 34.74 -1.60
C PRO A 5 -27.52 33.49 -2.40
N ARG A 6 -27.30 33.52 -3.72
CA ARG A 6 -27.62 32.36 -4.58
C ARG A 6 -26.78 31.16 -4.16
N VAL A 7 -27.45 30.08 -3.75
CA VAL A 7 -26.88 28.85 -3.21
C VAL A 7 -25.85 28.21 -4.15
N ASP A 8 -26.00 28.42 -5.46
CA ASP A 8 -25.10 27.86 -6.48
C ASP A 8 -23.64 28.32 -6.33
N ARG A 9 -23.39 29.56 -5.87
CA ARG A 9 -22.03 30.08 -5.67
C ARG A 9 -21.41 29.59 -4.36
N ILE A 10 -22.23 29.25 -3.37
CA ILE A 10 -21.80 28.67 -2.09
C ILE A 10 -21.58 27.16 -2.23
N LYS A 11 -22.26 26.48 -3.16
CA LYS A 11 -22.21 25.03 -3.30
C LYS A 11 -20.81 24.48 -3.55
N ASN A 12 -19.99 25.16 -4.36
CA ASN A 12 -18.60 24.76 -4.60
C ASN A 12 -17.71 24.99 -3.37
N ILE A 13 -17.93 26.08 -2.64
CA ILE A 13 -17.22 26.36 -1.38
C ILE A 13 -17.65 25.33 -0.32
N TYR A 14 -18.93 24.96 -0.28
CA TYR A 14 -19.48 24.00 0.66
C TYR A 14 -19.05 22.56 0.35
N SER A 15 -18.97 22.18 -0.94
CA SER A 15 -18.46 20.86 -1.34
C SER A 15 -16.96 20.73 -1.09
N ALA A 16 -16.18 21.78 -1.36
CA ALA A 16 -14.75 21.84 -1.02
C ALA A 16 -14.52 21.84 0.50
N ALA A 17 -15.29 22.63 1.27
CA ALA A 17 -15.22 22.65 2.72
C ALA A 17 -15.66 21.31 3.33
N LYS A 18 -16.67 20.64 2.76
CA LYS A 18 -17.07 19.28 3.15
C LYS A 18 -15.97 18.28 2.81
N ALA A 19 -15.35 18.37 1.65
CA ALA A 19 -14.21 17.53 1.28
C ALA A 19 -12.99 17.75 2.19
N LEU A 20 -12.72 18.97 2.66
CA LEU A 20 -11.66 19.23 3.64
C LEU A 20 -12.02 18.73 5.05
N ASN A 21 -13.27 18.88 5.48
CA ASN A 21 -13.73 18.44 6.80
C ASN A 21 -13.90 16.91 6.92
N PHE A 22 -14.14 16.21 5.80
CA PHE A 22 -14.44 14.77 5.76
C PHE A 22 -13.47 13.94 4.92
N GLY A 23 -12.60 14.55 4.10
CA GLY A 23 -11.74 13.84 3.14
C GLY A 23 -10.57 13.09 3.79
N PHE A 24 -9.98 13.66 4.84
CA PHE A 24 -8.92 13.02 5.63
C PHE A 24 -8.98 13.52 7.06
N ARG A 25 -9.98 13.09 7.84
CA ARG A 25 -9.80 13.09 9.29
C ARG A 25 -8.84 11.94 9.58
N LEU A 26 -7.57 12.27 9.80
CA LEU A 26 -6.72 11.46 10.65
C LEU A 26 -7.50 11.32 11.96
N SER A 27 -8.22 10.22 12.16
CA SER A 27 -8.68 9.83 13.51
C SER A 27 -7.46 9.40 14.37
N ALA A 28 -6.32 10.02 14.12
CA ALA A 28 -5.01 9.83 14.67
C ALA A 28 -4.49 11.23 15.03
N THR A 29 -5.25 12.00 15.80
CA THR A 29 -4.67 13.08 16.61
C THR A 29 -3.69 12.49 17.65
N ASN A 30 -3.69 11.17 17.83
CA ASN A 30 -2.63 10.43 18.50
C ASN A 30 -2.15 9.29 17.58
N PRO A 31 -1.05 9.46 16.82
CA PRO A 31 -0.44 8.34 16.10
C PRO A 31 0.00 7.30 17.11
N GLN A 32 -0.75 6.20 17.21
CA GLN A 32 -0.39 5.09 18.09
C GLN A 32 0.45 4.09 17.31
N ALA A 33 1.64 3.79 17.82
CA ALA A 33 2.42 2.66 17.37
C ALA A 33 1.59 1.39 17.59
N VAL A 34 1.53 0.53 16.57
CA VAL A 34 0.88 -0.77 16.69
C VAL A 34 1.57 -1.51 17.84
N LEU A 35 0.79 -2.02 18.80
CA LEU A 35 1.30 -2.80 19.93
C LEU A 35 2.41 -2.11 20.79
N PHE A 36 2.51 -0.78 20.75
CA PHE A 36 3.60 -0.05 21.42
C PHE A 36 5.01 -0.51 21.00
N ASP A 37 5.19 -0.84 19.71
CA ASP A 37 6.49 -1.19 19.15
C ASP A 37 7.56 -0.15 19.53
N GLY A 38 8.74 -0.62 19.95
CA GLY A 38 9.88 0.22 20.32
C GLY A 38 10.06 0.50 21.81
N ILE A 39 9.14 0.06 22.69
CA ILE A 39 9.32 0.19 24.15
C ILE A 39 10.21 -0.91 24.72
N SER A 40 9.95 -2.18 24.39
CA SER A 40 10.74 -3.34 24.85
C SER A 40 11.60 -3.97 23.77
N GLY A 41 11.24 -3.75 22.50
CA GLY A 41 11.91 -4.29 21.32
C GLY A 41 11.19 -3.86 20.04
N HIS A 42 11.81 -4.11 18.90
CA HIS A 42 11.21 -3.86 17.60
C HIS A 42 10.66 -5.17 17.02
N PHE A 43 9.38 -5.17 16.66
CA PHE A 43 8.74 -6.30 16.00
C PHE A 43 8.35 -5.92 14.56
N PRO A 44 8.77 -6.70 13.53
CA PRO A 44 8.41 -6.41 12.15
C PRO A 44 6.92 -6.64 11.93
N GLN A 45 6.23 -5.61 11.43
CA GLN A 45 4.77 -5.64 11.28
C GLN A 45 4.31 -6.42 10.05
N LEU A 46 5.18 -6.58 9.05
CA LEU A 46 4.86 -7.29 7.81
C LEU A 46 4.91 -8.81 8.04
N GLN A 47 3.78 -9.49 7.93
CA GLN A 47 3.67 -10.92 8.17
C GLN A 47 3.72 -11.74 6.87
N ARG A 48 3.00 -11.28 5.84
CA ARG A 48 2.85 -12.03 4.60
C ARG A 48 2.87 -11.12 3.39
N VAL A 49 3.61 -11.54 2.36
CA VAL A 49 3.62 -10.91 1.04
C VAL A 49 3.21 -11.93 0.00
N THR A 50 2.16 -11.63 -0.74
CA THR A 50 1.68 -12.43 -1.86
C THR A 50 1.92 -11.70 -3.17
N ILE A 51 2.75 -12.29 -4.02
CA ILE A 51 3.15 -11.74 -5.31
C ILE A 51 2.39 -12.49 -6.40
N ARG A 52 1.50 -11.79 -7.12
CA ARG A 52 0.83 -12.33 -8.31
C ARG A 52 1.48 -11.75 -9.56
N PHE A 53 1.90 -12.62 -10.47
CA PHE A 53 2.52 -12.21 -11.73
C PHE A 53 2.19 -13.17 -12.87
N CYS A 54 2.31 -12.69 -14.10
CA CYS A 54 2.17 -13.52 -15.30
C CYS A 54 3.55 -13.93 -15.81
N LYS A 55 3.66 -15.13 -16.38
CA LYS A 55 4.93 -15.60 -16.95
C LYS A 55 5.29 -14.92 -18.28
N ILE A 56 4.28 -14.45 -19.01
CA ILE A 56 4.42 -14.01 -20.41
C ILE A 56 4.27 -12.49 -20.53
N SER A 57 3.43 -11.86 -19.70
CA SER A 57 3.08 -10.46 -19.91
C SER A 57 4.26 -9.52 -19.69
N GLU A 58 4.40 -8.55 -20.58
CA GLU A 58 5.40 -7.48 -20.48
C GLU A 58 5.31 -6.65 -19.19
N PRO A 59 4.15 -6.22 -18.68
CA PRO A 59 4.09 -5.43 -17.44
C PRO A 59 4.63 -6.19 -16.22
N SER A 60 4.68 -7.52 -16.27
CA SER A 60 5.24 -8.35 -15.20
C SER A 60 6.75 -8.64 -15.34
N ALA A 61 7.42 -8.10 -16.37
CA ALA A 61 8.84 -8.32 -16.62
C ALA A 61 9.72 -7.86 -15.44
N GLY A 62 9.46 -6.67 -14.89
CA GLY A 62 10.21 -6.16 -13.73
C GLY A 62 10.08 -7.06 -12.50
N LEU A 63 8.87 -7.59 -12.26
CA LEU A 63 8.61 -8.47 -11.11
C LEU A 63 9.24 -9.87 -11.30
N ARG A 64 9.25 -10.40 -12.54
CA ARG A 64 9.98 -11.64 -12.87
C ARG A 64 11.47 -11.52 -12.57
N ASN A 65 12.05 -10.42 -13.04
CA ASN A 65 13.46 -10.12 -12.81
C ASN A 65 13.80 -9.97 -11.31
N TYR A 66 12.90 -9.36 -10.53
CA TYR A 66 13.03 -9.28 -9.06
C TYR A 66 12.98 -10.66 -8.39
N ILE A 67 12.05 -11.52 -8.82
CA ILE A 67 11.92 -12.89 -8.32
C ILE A 67 13.20 -13.70 -8.57
N GLU A 68 13.83 -13.53 -9.72
CA GLU A 68 15.04 -14.26 -10.11
C GLU A 68 16.30 -13.81 -9.36
N HIS A 69 16.48 -12.50 -9.14
CA HIS A 69 17.76 -11.96 -8.67
C HIS A 69 17.77 -11.48 -7.21
N SER A 70 16.64 -10.94 -6.72
CA SER A 70 16.61 -10.18 -5.47
C SER A 70 15.74 -10.83 -4.39
N LEU A 71 14.78 -11.67 -4.78
CA LEU A 71 13.84 -12.26 -3.83
C LEU A 71 14.50 -13.13 -2.76
N THR A 72 15.50 -13.93 -3.13
CA THR A 72 16.22 -14.78 -2.19
C THR A 72 16.97 -13.94 -1.14
N LYS A 73 17.55 -12.81 -1.56
CA LYS A 73 18.23 -11.88 -0.64
C LYS A 73 17.23 -11.27 0.34
N PHE A 74 16.11 -10.75 -0.18
CA PHE A 74 15.04 -10.20 0.63
C PHE A 74 14.48 -11.21 1.65
N ALA A 75 14.29 -12.48 1.23
CA ALA A 75 13.83 -13.55 2.12
C ALA A 75 14.86 -13.89 3.21
N SER A 76 16.16 -13.82 2.89
CA SER A 76 17.23 -14.05 3.87
C SER A 76 17.35 -12.92 4.90
N GLU A 77 17.12 -11.68 4.49
CA GLU A 77 17.13 -10.51 5.37
C GLU A 77 15.89 -10.46 6.28
N ASN A 78 14.76 -10.99 5.81
CA ASN A 78 13.47 -10.91 6.49
C ASN A 78 12.84 -12.30 6.73
N PRO A 79 13.40 -13.13 7.63
CA PRO A 79 12.90 -14.49 7.88
C PRO A 79 11.50 -14.52 8.52
N TYR A 80 11.04 -13.40 9.09
CA TYR A 80 9.73 -13.28 9.73
C TYR A 80 8.57 -13.16 8.73
N CYS A 81 8.87 -12.74 7.50
CA CYS A 81 7.86 -12.51 6.47
C CYS A 81 7.69 -13.76 5.60
N SER A 82 6.46 -14.27 5.52
CA SER A 82 6.12 -15.37 4.62
C SER A 82 5.84 -14.85 3.22
N ILE A 83 6.57 -15.33 2.21
CA ILE A 83 6.45 -14.85 0.84
C ILE A 83 5.83 -15.94 -0.05
N TYR A 84 4.72 -15.59 -0.70
CA TYR A 84 4.00 -16.46 -1.62
C TYR A 84 4.12 -15.95 -3.05
N ILE A 85 4.42 -16.86 -3.97
CA ILE A 85 4.60 -16.56 -5.38
C ILE A 85 3.50 -17.28 -6.16
N LEU A 86 2.61 -16.50 -6.79
CA LEU A 86 1.47 -17.00 -7.53
C LEU A 86 1.61 -16.66 -9.02
N PRO A 87 2.00 -17.62 -9.88
CA PRO A 87 2.00 -17.43 -11.32
C PRO A 87 0.56 -17.51 -11.86
N VAL A 88 0.01 -16.38 -12.28
CA VAL A 88 -1.36 -16.25 -12.82
C VAL A 88 -1.32 -15.74 -14.26
N ARG A 89 -2.06 -16.39 -15.16
CA ARG A 89 -2.11 -16.01 -16.59
C ARG A 89 -2.92 -14.72 -16.79
N ASN A 90 -2.56 -13.94 -17.80
CA ASN A 90 -3.26 -12.74 -18.26
C ASN A 90 -3.65 -11.73 -17.14
N THR A 91 -2.82 -11.66 -16.09
CA THR A 91 -3.10 -10.83 -14.92
C THR A 91 -2.08 -9.71 -14.82
N THR A 92 -2.53 -8.54 -14.38
CA THR A 92 -1.68 -7.40 -14.06
C THR A 92 -0.91 -7.71 -12.79
N PRO A 93 0.41 -7.51 -12.76
CA PRO A 93 1.21 -7.85 -11.59
C PRO A 93 0.72 -7.06 -10.38
N SER A 94 0.51 -7.75 -9.26
CA SER A 94 0.02 -7.15 -8.02
C SER A 94 0.73 -7.76 -6.83
N ILE A 95 1.07 -6.93 -5.85
CA ILE A 95 1.67 -7.34 -4.59
C ILE A 95 0.66 -7.09 -3.49
N ARG A 96 0.35 -8.10 -2.67
CA ARG A 96 -0.50 -7.96 -1.50
C ARG A 96 0.36 -8.15 -0.26
N ALA A 97 0.39 -7.15 0.60
CA ALA A 97 1.06 -7.18 1.89
C ALA A 97 0.02 -7.26 3.01
N GLU A 98 0.26 -8.14 3.96
CA GLU A 98 -0.57 -8.32 5.14
C GLU A 98 0.26 -8.04 6.39
N TYR A 99 -0.31 -7.22 7.26
CA TYR A 99 0.33 -6.74 8.47
C TYR A 99 -0.27 -7.42 9.70
N SER A 100 0.49 -7.47 10.79
CA SER A 100 0.09 -8.01 12.09
C SER A 100 -1.19 -7.41 12.67
N ASN A 101 -1.50 -6.16 12.34
CA ASN A 101 -2.74 -5.47 12.72
C ASN A 101 -3.96 -5.91 11.89
N GLY A 102 -3.81 -6.92 11.03
CA GLY A 102 -4.85 -7.42 10.13
C GLY A 102 -5.15 -6.51 8.95
N ARG A 103 -4.40 -5.41 8.77
CA ARG A 103 -4.53 -4.58 7.58
C ARG A 103 -3.88 -5.26 6.40
N GLU A 104 -4.50 -5.08 5.25
CA GLU A 104 -4.00 -5.57 3.99
C GLU A 104 -3.87 -4.41 3.01
N VAL A 105 -2.74 -4.37 2.31
CA VAL A 105 -2.48 -3.37 1.27
C VAL A 105 -2.20 -4.11 -0.02
N GLN A 106 -2.94 -3.76 -1.07
CA GLN A 106 -2.67 -4.25 -2.41
C GLN A 106 -2.04 -3.12 -3.23
N LEU A 107 -0.86 -3.41 -3.79
CA LEU A 107 -0.11 -2.52 -4.65
C LEU A 107 -0.12 -3.06 -6.07
N ASP A 108 -0.34 -2.17 -7.04
CA ASP A 108 -0.22 -2.47 -8.45
C ASP A 108 1.24 -2.33 -8.89
N ALA A 109 1.79 -3.39 -9.48
CA ALA A 109 3.22 -3.53 -9.78
C ALA A 109 3.55 -3.37 -11.29
N ARG A 110 2.71 -2.61 -12.02
CA ARG A 110 2.78 -2.51 -13.50
C ARG A 110 4.03 -1.79 -14.01
N ILE A 111 4.57 -0.85 -13.23
CA ILE A 111 5.75 -0.04 -13.57
C ILE A 111 6.72 -0.13 -12.38
N LEU A 112 7.22 -1.34 -12.11
CA LEU A 112 8.32 -1.51 -11.17
C LEU A 112 9.64 -1.55 -11.96
N VAL A 113 10.37 -0.43 -11.90
CA VAL A 113 11.75 -0.31 -12.39
C VAL A 113 12.65 -0.39 -11.17
N TRP A 114 13.52 -1.41 -11.09
CA TRP A 114 14.71 -1.69 -10.23
C TRP A 114 14.84 -1.16 -8.79
N ASN A 115 13.98 -0.28 -8.28
CA ASN A 115 14.13 0.43 -7.02
C ASN A 115 12.97 0.12 -6.08
N ILE A 116 12.87 -1.15 -5.68
CA ILE A 116 11.89 -1.66 -4.72
C ILE A 116 12.29 -1.35 -3.26
N LEU A 117 13.55 -0.98 -3.02
CA LEU A 117 14.05 -0.60 -1.69
C LEU A 117 13.51 0.74 -1.16
N LEU A 118 12.73 1.48 -1.95
CA LEU A 118 12.18 2.79 -1.54
C LEU A 118 10.75 2.71 -0.97
N PHE A 119 10.10 1.54 -1.00
CA PHE A 119 8.68 1.40 -0.62
C PHE A 119 8.38 0.30 0.42
N ILE A 120 9.40 -0.39 0.92
CA ILE A 120 9.33 -1.34 2.04
C ILE A 120 10.32 -0.86 3.10
#